data_AF-A0A821MYW6-F1
#
_entry.id   AF-A0A821MYW6-F1
#
_cell.length_a   1.000
_cell.length_b   1.000
_cell.length_c   1.000
_cell.angle_alpha   90.00
_cell.angle_beta   90.00
_cell.angle_gamma   90.00
#
_symmetry.space_group_name_H-M   'P 1'
#
loop_
_entity.id
_entity.type
_entity.pdbx_description
1 polymer ?
#
loop_
_entity_poly.entity_id
_entity_poly.type
_entity_poly.pdbx_seq_one_letter_code
_entity_poly.pdbx_strand_id
1 'polypeptide(L)' 'KQYTTLKRRLDETESENERLTEQYRSSSKELILYKNLIDAPENPESPTKSKDYQQLKLTIDKVLQENKLLHAELNHFKTS' A
#
# COMPACT_ATOMS: atom_id res chain seq x y z
N LYS A 1 6.50 -20.43 32.96
CA LYS A 1 5.32 -20.78 32.13
C LYS A 1 4.66 -19.57 31.46
N GLN A 2 4.47 -18.43 32.14
CA GLN A 2 3.93 -17.22 31.47
C GLN A 2 4.89 -16.61 30.44
N TYR A 3 6.20 -16.58 30.72
CA TYR A 3 7.22 -16.09 29.79
C TYR A 3 7.24 -16.82 28.45
N THR A 4 7.15 -18.15 28.46
CA THR A 4 7.11 -18.97 27.23
C THR A 4 5.85 -18.71 26.41
N THR A 5 4.72 -18.46 27.06
CA THR A 5 3.47 -18.10 26.38
C THR A 5 3.54 -16.70 25.77
N LEU A 6 4.13 -15.73 26.48
CA LEU A 6 4.33 -14.37 25.98
C LEU A 6 5.30 -14.34 24.82
N LYS A 7 6.41 -15.09 24.90
CA LYS A 7 7.39 -15.21 23.82
C LYS A 7 6.76 -15.79 22.55
N ARG A 8 6.01 -16.89 22.67
CA ARG A 8 5.28 -17.45 21.51
C ARG A 8 4.32 -16.45 20.87
N ARG A 9 3.58 -15.68 21.68
CA ARG A 9 2.66 -14.66 21.16
C ARG A 9 3.39 -13.50 20.48
N LEU A 10 4.56 -13.12 20.98
CA LEU A 10 5.41 -12.13 20.35
C LEU A 10 5.86 -12.62 18.97
N ASP A 11 6.40 -13.84 18.90
CA ASP A 11 6.87 -14.45 17.65
C ASP A 11 5.70 -14.57 16.62
N GLU A 12 4.50 -14.94 17.07
CA GLU A 12 3.30 -14.99 16.23
C GLU A 12 2.90 -13.59 15.70
N THR A 13 2.99 -12.57 16.55
CA THR A 13 2.65 -11.19 16.18
C THR A 13 3.66 -10.61 15.20
N GLU A 14 4.96 -10.88 15.41
CA GLU A 14 6.03 -10.45 14.51
C GLU A 14 5.89 -11.09 13.13
N SER A 15 5.64 -12.40 13.08
CA SER A 15 5.40 -13.14 11.84
C SER A 15 4.19 -12.61 11.07
N GLU A 16 3.07 -12.35 11.76
CA GLU A 16 1.89 -11.78 11.13
C GLU A 16 2.13 -10.34 10.63
N ASN A 17 2.91 -9.55 11.36
CA ASN A 17 3.28 -8.18 10.96
C ASN A 17 4.18 -8.18 9.72
N GLU A 18 5.15 -9.10 9.64
CA GLU A 18 5.95 -9.32 8.43
C GLU A 18 5.09 -9.70 7.23
N ARG A 19 4.14 -10.64 7.43
CA ARG A 19 3.19 -11.07 6.38
C ARG A 19 2.35 -9.89 5.87
N LEU A 20 1.80 -9.09 6.78
CA LEU A 20 1.00 -7.90 6.43
C LEU A 20 1.84 -6.84 5.73
N THR A 21 3.09 -6.65 6.16
CA THR A 21 4.04 -5.73 5.51
C THR A 21 4.34 -6.16 4.06
N GLU A 22 4.53 -7.46 3.83
CA GLU A 22 4.77 -8.01 2.49
C GLU A 22 3.54 -7.81 1.58
N GLN A 23 2.34 -8.14 2.07
CA GLN A 23 1.08 -7.93 1.33
C GLN A 23 0.90 -6.47 0.96
N TYR A 24 1.13 -5.59 1.91
CA TYR A 24 1.04 -4.15 1.73
C TYR A 24 2.01 -3.62 0.67
N ARG A 25 3.27 -4.07 0.69
CA ARG A 25 4.26 -3.73 -0.35
C ARG A 25 3.82 -4.21 -1.73
N SER A 26 3.24 -5.41 -1.83
CA SER A 26 2.72 -5.95 -3.09
C SER A 26 1.58 -5.09 -3.63
N SER A 27 0.58 -4.79 -2.82
CA SER A 27 -0.55 -3.94 -3.22
C SER A 27 -0.12 -2.53 -3.59
N SER A 28 0.89 -1.97 -2.91
CA SER A 28 1.46 -0.67 -3.25
C SER A 28 2.12 -0.67 -4.64
N LYS A 29 2.83 -1.74 -5.02
CA LYS A 29 3.37 -1.90 -6.38
C LYS A 29 2.27 -1.98 -7.43
N GLU A 30 1.21 -2.73 -7.18
CA GLU A 30 0.06 -2.82 -8.08
C GLU A 30 -0.63 -1.47 -8.28
N LEU A 31 -0.79 -0.69 -7.22
CA LEU A 31 -1.34 0.68 -7.31
C LEU A 31 -0.47 1.61 -8.15
N ILE A 32 0.85 1.50 -8.04
CA ILE A 32 1.78 2.26 -8.90
C ILE A 32 1.61 1.85 -10.37
N LEU A 33 1.43 0.55 -10.64
CA LEU A 33 1.15 0.08 -12.01
C LEU A 33 -0.16 0.66 -12.54
N TYR A 34 -1.25 0.62 -11.76
CA TYR A 34 -2.51 1.23 -12.15
C TYR A 34 -2.39 2.74 -12.37
N LYS A 35 -1.65 3.44 -11.51
CA LYS A 35 -1.34 4.86 -11.69
C LYS A 35 -0.63 5.11 -13.01
N ASN A 36 0.40 4.33 -13.32
CA ASN A 36 1.18 4.49 -14.55
C ASN A 36 0.35 4.19 -15.81
N LEU A 37 -0.56 3.21 -15.75
CA LEU A 37 -1.47 2.91 -16.85
C LEU A 37 -2.49 4.02 -17.08
N ILE A 38 -2.95 4.65 -16.01
CA ILE A 38 -3.80 5.84 -16.09
C ILE A 38 -2.98 7.00 -16.65
N ASP A 39 -1.86 7.35 -16.04
CA ASP A 39 -1.05 8.52 -16.41
C ASP A 39 -0.31 8.36 -17.76
N ALA A 40 -0.35 7.18 -18.38
CA ALA A 40 0.22 6.95 -19.70
C ALA A 40 -0.44 7.88 -20.74
N PRO A 41 0.35 8.51 -21.63
CA PRO A 41 -0.17 9.38 -22.66
C PRO A 41 -1.07 8.58 -23.61
N GLU A 42 -2.26 9.10 -23.87
CA GLU A 42 -3.25 8.45 -24.72
C GLU A 42 -2.82 8.34 -26.18
N ASN A 43 -3.23 7.23 -26.81
CA ASN A 43 -3.44 7.18 -28.25
C ASN A 43 -4.61 8.13 -28.61
N PRO A 44 -4.50 8.99 -29.64
CA PRO A 44 -5.46 10.06 -29.93
C PRO A 44 -6.89 9.62 -30.30
N GLU A 45 -7.18 8.33 -30.32
CA GLU A 45 -8.50 7.74 -30.64
C GLU A 45 -9.27 7.23 -29.40
N SER A 46 -8.69 7.31 -28.20
CA SER A 46 -9.31 6.83 -26.95
C SER A 46 -10.04 7.95 -26.20
N PRO A 47 -11.22 7.69 -25.61
CA PRO A 47 -12.01 8.72 -24.93
C PRO A 47 -11.51 8.99 -23.49
N THR A 48 -10.49 9.84 -23.34
CA THR A 48 -9.92 10.50 -22.11
C THR A 48 -10.84 11.09 -21.04
N LYS A 49 -12.16 10.91 -21.10
CA LYS A 49 -13.09 11.76 -20.32
C LYS A 49 -14.25 11.01 -19.67
N SER A 50 -14.11 9.72 -19.42
CA SER A 50 -15.06 9.06 -18.52
C SER A 50 -14.87 9.59 -17.08
N LYS A 51 -15.96 9.98 -16.43
CA LYS A 51 -16.00 10.34 -15.00
C LYS A 51 -15.38 9.24 -14.13
N ASP A 52 -15.52 7.98 -14.55
CA ASP A 52 -15.01 6.82 -13.83
C ASP A 52 -13.49 6.75 -13.85
N TYR A 53 -12.85 7.16 -14.96
CA TYR A 53 -11.40 7.21 -15.06
C TYR A 53 -10.80 8.30 -14.16
N GLN A 54 -11.43 9.49 -14.12
CA GLN A 54 -11.00 10.55 -13.21
C GLN A 54 -11.20 10.15 -11.74
N GLN A 55 -12.30 9.47 -11.43
CA GLN A 55 -12.57 8.93 -10.10
C GLN A 55 -11.55 7.85 -9.70
N LEU A 56 -11.19 6.97 -10.63
CA LEU A 56 -10.19 5.93 -10.41
C LEU A 56 -8.80 6.54 -10.15
N LYS A 57 -8.41 7.55 -10.94
CA LYS A 57 -7.16 8.30 -10.73
C LYS A 57 -7.09 8.93 -9.34
N LEU A 58 -8.13 9.65 -8.93
CA LEU A 58 -8.22 10.27 -7.60
C LEU A 58 -8.15 9.23 -6.49
N THR A 59 -8.80 8.08 -6.67
CA THR A 59 -8.79 6.99 -5.70
C THR A 59 -7.38 6.42 -5.54
N ILE A 60 -6.69 6.15 -6.66
CA ILE A 60 -5.32 5.63 -6.64
C ILE A 60 -4.36 6.63 -5.99
N ASP A 61 -4.45 7.91 -6.34
CA ASP A 61 -3.61 8.94 -5.72
C ASP A 61 -3.81 9.04 -4.21
N LYS A 62 -5.07 8.95 -3.75
CA LYS A 62 -5.39 8.95 -2.32
C LYS A 62 -4.78 7.76 -1.60
N VAL A 63 -4.93 6.54 -2.14
CA VAL A 63 -4.37 5.34 -1.51
C VAL A 63 -2.84 5.39 -1.49
N LEU A 64 -2.20 5.91 -2.54
CA LEU A 64 -0.75 6.08 -2.56
C LEU A 64 -0.26 7.10 -1.51
N GLN A 65 -1.02 8.16 -1.26
CA GLN A 65 -0.70 9.13 -0.23
C GLN A 65 -0.85 8.53 1.18
N GLU A 66 -1.95 7.83 1.45
CA GLU A 66 -2.14 7.07 2.70
C GLU A 66 -1.00 6.06 2.89
N ASN A 67 -0.56 5.42 1.80
CA ASN A 67 0.55 4.49 1.87
C ASN A 67 1.86 5.14 2.29
N LYS A 68 2.15 6.32 1.74
CA LYS A 68 3.36 7.06 2.08
C LYS A 68 3.37 7.45 3.57
N LEU A 69 2.22 7.83 4.13
CA LEU A 69 2.07 8.15 5.55
C LEU A 69 2.30 6.92 6.43
N LEU A 70 1.69 5.78 6.09
CA LEU A 70 1.86 4.54 6.85
C LEU A 70 3.32 4.07 6.85
N HIS A 71 4.01 4.15 5.72
CA HIS A 71 5.44 3.87 5.64
C HIS A 71 6.28 4.79 6.53
N ALA A 72 5.93 6.08 6.60
CA ALA A 72 6.63 7.03 7.47
C ALA A 72 6.40 6.70 8.96
N GLU A 73 5.17 6.37 9.36
CA GLU A 73 4.84 5.94 10.72
C GLU A 73 5.57 4.65 11.10
N LEU A 74 5.56 3.63 10.24
CA LEU A 74 6.28 2.38 10.46
C LEU A 74 7.80 2.60 10.63
N ASN A 75 8.37 3.51 9.84
CA ASN A 75 9.78 3.86 10.00
C ASN A 75 10.04 4.58 11.32
N HIS A 76 9.18 5.52 11.72
CA HIS A 76 9.28 6.21 13.01
C HIS A 76 9.30 5.23 14.19
N PHE A 77 8.39 4.25 14.21
CA PHE A 77 8.34 3.21 15.25
C PHE A 77 9.58 2.32 15.33
N LYS A 78 10.34 2.16 14.24
CA LYS A 78 11.59 1.39 14.23
C LYS A 78 12.81 2.20 14.69
N THR A 79 12.72 3.52 14.65
CA THR A 79 13.84 4.44 14.95
C THR A 79 13.71 5.19 16.28
N SER A 80 12.51 5.21 16.89
CA SER A 80 12.26 5.69 18.26
C SER A 80 12.34 4.54 19.27
#